data_AF-A0A8H4L041-F1
#
_entry.id   AF-A0A8H4L041-F1
#
_cell.length_a   1.000
_cell.length_b   1.000
_cell.length_c   1.000
_cell.angle_alpha   90.00
_cell.angle_beta   90.00
_cell.angle_gamma   90.00
#
_symmetry.space_group_name_H-M   'P 1'
#
loop_
_entity.id
_entity.type
_entity.pdbx_description
1 polymer ?
#
loop_
_entity_poly.entity_id
_entity_poly.type
_entity_poly.pdbx_seq_one_letter_code
_entity_poly.pdbx_strand_id
1 'polypeptide(L)'
;MAKLIQSLVRLLATASVAAAADYSSVIERDVVIIGGGASGAHAAFRLREDVGKSIVLIEKEARLGGHVNSYVDPESGKAYDYGVQPFNDVHGASEFVTERLGVEVKAPGRVSRTTRYVDFDTGEQVNYTGPAPADQSAALAKYAELCAQYEDMILPSFWDFPAPHDIPEDLLIPFGDFVKKYDIEAVVPLLFQVTGLGVGDVRSTWWTGGAWVAQFQTHLWWYNDVLLPKLVEGL
;
A
#
# COMPACT_ATOMS: atom_id res chain seq x y z
N MET A 1 -2.40 -3.99 38.54
CA MET A 1 -2.44 -4.62 37.20
C MET A 1 -1.15 -4.41 36.40
N ALA A 2 -0.63 -3.18 36.25
CA ALA A 2 0.59 -2.90 35.47
C ALA A 2 1.86 -3.68 35.89
N LYS A 3 2.10 -3.88 37.20
CA LYS A 3 3.24 -4.67 37.70
C LYS A 3 3.13 -6.18 37.45
N LEU A 4 1.90 -6.69 37.27
CA LEU A 4 1.65 -8.11 36.99
C LEU A 4 1.91 -8.42 35.50
N ILE A 5 1.57 -7.47 34.61
CA ILE A 5 1.79 -7.58 33.16
C ILE A 5 3.30 -7.54 32.84
N GLN A 6 4.08 -6.65 33.47
CA GLN A 6 5.55 -6.64 33.34
C GLN A 6 6.20 -7.93 33.85
N SER A 7 5.62 -8.56 34.88
CA SER A 7 6.11 -9.84 35.42
C SER A 7 5.78 -11.02 34.50
N LEU A 8 4.65 -11.02 33.79
CA LEU A 8 4.33 -12.05 32.81
C LEU A 8 5.19 -11.95 31.55
N VAL A 9 5.49 -10.74 31.05
CA VAL A 9 6.37 -10.55 29.89
C VAL A 9 7.80 -11.03 30.18
N ARG A 10 8.31 -10.80 31.40
CA ARG A 10 9.62 -11.35 31.83
C ARG A 10 9.60 -12.87 32.04
N LEU A 11 8.45 -13.44 32.42
CA LEU A 11 8.30 -14.90 32.59
C LEU A 11 8.20 -15.62 31.23
N LEU A 12 7.58 -15.00 30.22
CA LEU A 12 7.59 -15.49 28.83
C LEU A 12 8.97 -15.36 28.16
N ALA A 13 9.75 -14.34 28.51
CA ALA A 13 11.14 -14.20 28.02
C ALA A 13 12.13 -15.19 28.66
N THR A 14 11.80 -15.76 29.83
CA THR A 14 12.66 -16.76 30.52
C THR A 14 12.22 -18.20 30.25
N ALA A 15 10.97 -18.44 29.88
CA ALA A 15 10.47 -19.78 29.54
C ALA A 15 10.84 -20.27 28.13
N SER A 16 11.27 -19.39 27.22
CA SER A 16 11.69 -19.74 25.86
C SER A 16 13.15 -20.23 25.76
N VAL A 17 13.94 -20.19 26.85
CA VAL A 17 15.33 -20.65 26.84
C VAL A 17 15.45 -22.19 26.97
N ALA A 18 14.37 -22.88 27.37
CA ALA A 18 14.42 -24.32 27.67
C ALA A 18 14.15 -25.25 26.47
N ALA A 19 14.06 -24.72 25.26
CA ALA A 19 14.07 -25.51 24.03
C ALA A 19 14.97 -24.85 22.98
N ALA A 20 16.21 -24.50 23.38
CA ALA A 20 17.28 -24.24 22.44
C ALA A 20 17.61 -25.57 21.74
N ALA A 21 16.91 -25.85 20.63
CA ALA A 21 17.50 -26.64 19.57
C ALA A 21 18.85 -26.00 19.19
N ASP A 22 19.84 -26.79 18.80
CA ASP A 22 21.17 -26.36 18.35
C ASP A 22 21.09 -25.34 17.20
N TYR A 23 20.84 -24.08 17.51
CA TYR A 23 20.98 -22.98 16.57
C TYR A 23 22.49 -22.74 16.41
N SER A 24 23.03 -23.09 15.24
CA SER A 24 24.45 -22.90 14.92
C SER A 24 24.88 -21.43 14.86
N SER A 25 23.92 -20.51 14.82
CA SER A 25 24.13 -19.06 14.97
C SER A 25 22.85 -18.38 15.46
N VAL A 26 23.02 -17.43 16.38
CA VAL A 26 21.94 -16.56 16.88
C VAL A 26 22.27 -15.12 16.47
N ILE A 27 21.29 -14.40 15.93
CA ILE A 27 21.41 -12.99 15.57
C ILE A 27 20.58 -12.17 16.55
N GLU A 28 21.24 -11.35 17.36
CA GLU A 28 20.59 -10.41 18.28
C GLU A 28 20.53 -9.00 17.66
N ARG A 29 19.35 -8.38 17.70
CA ARG A 29 19.06 -7.03 17.22
C ARG A 29 17.94 -6.41 18.06
N ASP A 30 17.88 -5.08 18.07
CA ASP A 30 16.80 -4.34 18.72
C ASP A 30 15.45 -4.56 18.02
N VAL A 31 15.47 -4.67 16.67
CA VAL A 31 14.25 -4.83 15.87
C VAL A 31 14.42 -5.88 14.77
N VAL A 32 13.41 -6.75 14.63
CA VAL A 32 13.24 -7.66 13.49
C VAL A 32 12.14 -7.10 12.58
N ILE A 33 12.44 -6.96 11.29
CA ILE A 33 11.53 -6.48 10.26
C ILE A 33 11.24 -7.63 9.30
N ILE A 34 9.98 -7.98 9.14
CA ILE A 34 9.55 -9.07 8.26
C ILE A 34 8.93 -8.47 7.00
N GLY A 35 9.56 -8.70 5.85
CA GLY A 35 9.19 -8.16 4.55
C GLY A 35 10.01 -6.93 4.18
N GLY A 36 10.76 -7.02 3.08
CA GLY A 36 11.56 -5.98 2.44
C GLY A 36 10.84 -5.23 1.32
N GLY A 37 9.51 -5.18 1.38
CA GLY A 37 8.70 -4.31 0.51
C GLY A 37 8.85 -2.83 0.88
N ALA A 38 8.07 -1.96 0.23
CA ALA A 38 8.13 -0.52 0.42
C ALA A 38 8.05 -0.08 1.90
N SER A 39 7.14 -0.68 2.69
CA SER A 39 7.01 -0.36 4.11
C SER A 39 8.22 -0.82 4.93
N GLY A 40 8.59 -2.11 4.85
CA GLY A 40 9.65 -2.65 5.69
C GLY A 40 11.04 -2.11 5.36
N ALA A 41 11.34 -1.85 4.08
CA ALA A 41 12.59 -1.22 3.67
C ALA A 41 12.69 0.23 4.19
N HIS A 42 11.60 0.99 4.11
CA HIS A 42 11.53 2.33 4.69
C HIS A 42 11.71 2.27 6.21
N ALA A 43 10.99 1.39 6.91
CA ALA A 43 11.12 1.22 8.36
C ALA A 43 12.55 0.84 8.78
N ALA A 44 13.21 -0.07 8.04
CA ALA A 44 14.60 -0.44 8.29
C ALA A 44 15.55 0.74 8.16
N PHE A 45 15.36 1.57 7.13
CA PHE A 45 16.15 2.78 6.94
C PHE A 45 15.95 3.75 8.11
N ARG A 46 14.70 4.08 8.46
CA ARG A 46 14.39 5.03 9.55
C ARG A 46 14.92 4.55 10.90
N LEU A 47 14.67 3.29 11.25
CA LEU A 47 15.12 2.69 12.51
C LEU A 47 16.65 2.68 12.63
N ARG A 48 17.35 2.38 11.54
CA ARG A 48 18.82 2.33 11.51
C ARG A 48 19.45 3.72 11.49
N GLU A 49 19.02 4.57 10.57
CA GLU A 49 19.67 5.87 10.29
C GLU A 49 19.22 6.99 11.24
N ASP A 50 17.93 7.05 11.55
CA ASP A 50 17.37 8.18 12.32
C ASP A 50 17.24 7.87 13.81
N VAL A 51 16.97 6.61 14.15
CA VAL A 51 16.78 6.18 15.55
C VAL A 51 18.03 5.51 16.14
N GLY A 52 18.93 4.99 15.30
CA GLY A 52 20.16 4.33 15.75
C GLY A 52 19.95 2.94 16.37
N LYS A 53 18.84 2.25 16.02
CA LYS A 53 18.57 0.87 16.45
C LYS A 53 19.27 -0.13 15.53
N SER A 54 19.76 -1.21 16.12
CA SER A 54 20.24 -2.37 15.37
C SER A 54 19.05 -3.16 14.82
N ILE A 55 19.05 -3.44 13.51
CA ILE A 55 17.92 -4.10 12.85
C ILE A 55 18.34 -5.36 12.12
N VAL A 56 17.44 -6.32 11.96
CA VAL A 56 17.52 -7.37 10.94
C VAL A 56 16.26 -7.33 10.09
N LEU A 57 16.43 -7.39 8.78
CA LEU A 57 15.33 -7.46 7.81
C LEU A 57 15.33 -8.84 7.17
N ILE A 58 14.17 -9.49 7.16
CA ILE A 58 13.95 -10.80 6.57
C ILE A 58 13.01 -10.62 5.38
N GLU A 59 13.51 -10.91 4.19
CA GLU A 59 12.74 -10.90 2.94
C GLU A 59 12.76 -12.31 2.33
N LYS A 60 11.62 -12.76 1.82
CA LYS A 60 11.49 -14.09 1.22
C LYS A 60 12.09 -14.14 -0.20
N GLU A 61 12.05 -13.01 -0.91
CA GLU A 61 12.60 -12.87 -2.25
C GLU A 61 14.10 -12.56 -2.21
N ALA A 62 14.82 -12.86 -3.29
CA ALA A 62 16.24 -12.53 -3.42
C ALA A 62 16.52 -11.02 -3.61
N ARG A 63 15.48 -10.17 -3.54
CA ARG A 63 15.54 -8.72 -3.78
C ARG A 63 14.53 -8.00 -2.90
N LEU A 64 14.82 -6.73 -2.59
CA LEU A 64 13.87 -5.82 -1.95
C LEU A 64 12.87 -5.26 -2.97
N GLY A 65 11.79 -4.67 -2.47
CA GLY A 65 10.83 -3.87 -3.25
C GLY A 65 9.39 -4.39 -3.21
N GLY A 66 9.19 -5.69 -2.97
CA GLY A 66 7.84 -6.28 -2.96
C GLY A 66 7.12 -6.04 -4.29
N HIS A 67 5.99 -5.31 -4.25
CA HIS A 67 5.23 -4.90 -5.44
C HIS A 67 5.96 -3.87 -6.32
N VAL A 68 7.05 -3.26 -5.86
CA VAL A 68 7.94 -2.47 -6.72
C VAL A 68 8.88 -3.43 -7.43
N ASN A 69 8.61 -3.69 -8.71
CA ASN A 69 9.27 -4.75 -9.45
C ASN A 69 9.36 -4.44 -10.95
N SER A 70 10.52 -4.76 -11.52
CA SER A 70 10.86 -4.51 -12.90
C SER A 70 11.35 -5.78 -13.56
N TYR A 71 10.81 -6.09 -14.73
CA TYR A 71 11.32 -7.13 -15.61
C TYR A 71 12.38 -6.49 -16.50
N VAL A 72 13.60 -7.01 -16.46
CA VAL A 72 14.66 -6.57 -17.37
C VAL A 72 14.65 -7.52 -18.56
N ASP A 73 14.29 -6.99 -19.72
CA ASP A 73 14.36 -7.74 -20.98
C ASP A 73 15.81 -8.17 -21.24
N PRO A 74 16.11 -9.49 -21.31
CA PRO A 74 17.47 -9.98 -21.47
C PRO A 74 18.08 -9.62 -22.83
N GLU A 75 17.26 -9.38 -23.86
CA GLU A 75 17.75 -9.03 -25.19
C GLU A 75 18.10 -7.55 -25.28
N SER A 76 17.19 -6.68 -24.85
CA SER A 76 17.36 -5.24 -24.99
C SER A 76 17.98 -4.56 -23.75
N GLY A 77 18.11 -5.26 -22.62
CA GLY A 77 18.51 -4.72 -21.33
C GLY A 77 17.52 -3.71 -20.72
N LYS A 78 16.32 -3.58 -21.28
CA LYS A 78 15.36 -2.55 -20.86
C LYS A 78 14.51 -3.05 -19.69
N ALA A 79 14.41 -2.23 -18.65
CA ALA A 79 13.52 -2.49 -17.53
C ALA A 79 12.07 -2.09 -17.85
N TYR A 80 11.14 -2.94 -17.43
CA TYR A 80 9.69 -2.75 -17.53
C TYR A 80 9.07 -2.98 -16.16
N ASP A 81 8.54 -1.93 -15.56
CA ASP A 81 7.85 -2.03 -14.28
C ASP A 81 6.50 -2.72 -14.45
N TYR A 82 6.28 -3.81 -13.71
CA TYR A 82 5.05 -4.61 -13.76
C TYR A 82 4.26 -4.60 -12.46
N GLY A 83 4.66 -3.75 -11.51
CA GLY A 83 3.89 -3.44 -10.31
C GLY A 83 3.69 -1.94 -10.17
N VAL A 84 4.30 -1.33 -9.16
CA VAL A 84 4.28 0.13 -8.96
C VAL A 84 5.03 0.84 -10.09
N GLN A 85 4.40 1.86 -10.69
CA GLN A 85 4.99 2.66 -11.78
C GLN A 85 5.25 4.12 -11.35
N PRO A 86 4.24 4.92 -10.95
CA PRO A 86 4.48 6.23 -10.37
C PRO A 86 4.52 6.20 -8.84
N PHE A 87 5.31 7.11 -8.26
CA PHE A 87 5.22 7.47 -6.85
C PHE A 87 4.47 8.79 -6.73
N ASN A 88 3.40 8.80 -5.94
CA ASN A 88 2.69 10.03 -5.59
C ASN A 88 3.46 10.72 -4.46
N ASP A 89 3.73 12.00 -4.60
CA ASP A 89 4.37 12.77 -3.54
C ASP A 89 3.37 13.04 -2.41
N VAL A 90 3.47 12.23 -1.37
CA VAL A 90 2.60 12.24 -0.20
C VAL A 90 3.51 12.53 0.99
N HIS A 91 3.24 13.62 1.72
CA HIS A 91 3.98 14.02 2.92
C HIS A 91 5.51 14.09 2.74
N GLY A 92 6.00 14.59 1.62
CA GLY A 92 7.45 14.77 1.38
C GLY A 92 8.18 13.50 0.94
N ALA A 93 7.46 12.52 0.40
CA ALA A 93 8.05 11.30 -0.14
C ALA A 93 9.08 11.57 -1.26
N SER A 94 8.89 12.63 -2.05
CA SER A 94 9.86 13.03 -3.07
C SER A 94 11.22 13.42 -2.46
N GLU A 95 11.23 14.22 -1.40
CA GLU A 95 12.43 14.63 -0.66
C GLU A 95 13.18 13.44 -0.08
N PHE A 96 12.46 12.48 0.51
CA PHE A 96 13.07 11.23 0.97
C PHE A 96 13.80 10.50 -0.17
N VAL A 97 13.18 10.39 -1.34
CA VAL A 97 13.79 9.71 -2.50
C VAL A 97 14.99 10.49 -3.04
N THR A 98 14.87 11.82 -3.20
CA THR A 98 15.92 12.62 -3.84
C THR A 98 17.07 12.95 -2.91
N GLU A 99 16.78 13.32 -1.65
CA GLU A 99 17.79 13.83 -0.73
C GLU A 99 18.36 12.75 0.19
N ARG A 100 17.50 11.85 0.71
CA ARG A 100 17.94 10.79 1.64
C ARG A 100 18.50 9.58 0.90
N LEU A 101 17.89 9.21 -0.23
CA LEU A 101 18.35 8.07 -1.04
C LEU A 101 19.25 8.48 -2.22
N GLY A 102 19.26 9.76 -2.60
CA GLY A 102 20.07 10.24 -3.73
C GLY A 102 19.58 9.72 -5.09
N VAL A 103 18.29 9.40 -5.22
CA VAL A 103 17.72 8.81 -6.44
C VAL A 103 17.10 9.89 -7.31
N GLU A 104 17.54 9.96 -8.57
CA GLU A 104 16.96 10.85 -9.56
C GLU A 104 15.52 10.43 -9.91
N VAL A 105 14.62 11.42 -9.97
CA VAL A 105 13.22 11.22 -10.36
C VAL A 105 12.93 11.95 -11.67
N LYS A 106 11.94 11.46 -12.42
CA LYS A 106 11.44 12.10 -13.63
C LYS A 106 9.93 12.00 -13.71
N ALA A 107 9.31 12.92 -14.45
CA ALA A 107 7.90 12.80 -14.78
C ALA A 107 7.67 11.52 -15.60
N PRO A 108 6.61 10.74 -15.30
CA PRO A 108 6.29 9.54 -16.05
C PRO A 108 5.95 9.90 -17.51
N GLY A 109 6.53 9.16 -18.46
CA GLY A 109 6.24 9.34 -19.87
C GLY A 109 4.83 8.86 -20.22
N ARG A 110 4.14 9.58 -21.12
CA ARG A 110 2.86 9.13 -21.67
C ARG A 110 3.11 8.40 -22.99
N VAL A 111 2.77 7.13 -23.03
CA VAL A 111 2.73 6.35 -24.28
C VAL A 111 1.29 6.22 -24.75
N SER A 112 1.05 6.44 -26.04
CA SER A 112 -0.25 6.17 -26.64
C SER A 112 -0.51 4.66 -26.58
N ARG A 113 -1.65 4.28 -26.04
CA ARG A 113 -2.08 2.87 -25.92
C ARG A 113 -3.39 2.69 -26.65
N THR A 114 -3.52 1.57 -27.36
CA THR A 114 -4.79 1.16 -27.94
C THR A 114 -5.51 0.25 -26.95
N THR A 115 -6.61 0.72 -26.39
CA THR A 115 -7.45 -0.09 -25.49
C THR A 115 -8.31 -1.04 -26.29
N ARG A 116 -8.32 -2.33 -25.91
CA ARG A 116 -9.22 -3.34 -26.45
C ARG A 116 -10.07 -3.89 -25.32
N TYR A 117 -11.38 -3.90 -25.50
CA TYR A 117 -12.30 -4.54 -24.57
C TYR A 117 -12.48 -5.97 -25.02
N VAL A 118 -12.19 -6.92 -24.14
CA VAL A 118 -12.25 -8.36 -24.44
C VAL A 118 -13.10 -9.06 -23.39
N ASP A 119 -13.83 -10.06 -23.83
CA ASP A 119 -14.49 -11.00 -22.96
C ASP A 119 -13.42 -11.96 -22.40
N PHE A 120 -13.32 -12.07 -21.09
CA PHE A 120 -12.29 -12.89 -20.45
C PHE A 120 -12.61 -14.39 -20.47
N ASP A 121 -13.83 -14.81 -20.81
CA ASP A 121 -14.22 -16.21 -20.94
C ASP A 121 -14.00 -16.71 -22.36
N THR A 122 -14.34 -15.90 -23.37
CA THR A 122 -14.23 -16.29 -24.79
C THR A 122 -12.94 -15.79 -25.45
N GLY A 123 -12.32 -14.74 -24.91
CA GLY A 123 -11.19 -14.05 -25.53
C GLY A 123 -11.58 -13.15 -26.72
N GLU A 124 -12.88 -13.06 -27.04
CA GLU A 124 -13.36 -12.26 -28.16
C GLU A 124 -13.42 -10.77 -27.81
N GLN A 125 -13.23 -9.91 -28.81
CA GLN A 125 -13.33 -8.47 -28.62
C GLN A 125 -14.80 -8.06 -28.46
N VAL A 126 -15.09 -7.27 -27.43
CA VAL A 126 -16.42 -6.71 -27.16
C VAL A 126 -16.53 -5.33 -27.79
N ASN A 127 -17.66 -5.05 -28.43
CA ASN A 127 -17.99 -3.71 -28.94
C ASN A 127 -18.48 -2.80 -27.80
N TYR A 128 -17.55 -2.32 -26.99
CA TYR A 128 -17.82 -1.39 -25.89
C TYR A 128 -17.24 0.00 -26.18
N THR A 129 -18.05 1.03 -25.92
CA THR A 129 -17.63 2.43 -25.95
C THR A 129 -17.74 2.97 -24.53
N GLY A 130 -16.60 3.40 -23.97
CA GLY A 130 -16.57 3.98 -22.63
C GLY A 130 -17.13 5.41 -22.57
N PRO A 131 -17.31 5.95 -21.36
CA PRO A 131 -17.75 7.33 -21.13
C PRO A 131 -16.82 8.35 -21.80
N ALA A 132 -17.34 9.52 -22.18
CA ALA A 132 -16.52 10.57 -22.78
C ALA A 132 -15.47 11.10 -21.77
N PRO A 133 -14.31 11.59 -22.22
CA PRO A 133 -13.27 12.09 -21.31
C PRO A 133 -13.73 13.20 -20.35
N ALA A 134 -14.67 14.04 -20.79
CA ALA A 134 -15.25 15.09 -19.94
C ALA A 134 -16.08 14.48 -18.79
N ASP A 135 -16.89 13.46 -19.06
CA ASP A 135 -17.71 12.77 -18.06
C ASP A 135 -16.83 12.04 -17.04
N GLN A 136 -15.75 11.40 -17.51
CA GLN A 136 -14.77 10.75 -16.63
C GLN A 136 -14.10 11.77 -15.69
N SER A 137 -13.75 12.95 -16.22
CA SER A 137 -13.11 14.01 -15.43
C SER A 137 -14.06 14.60 -14.38
N ALA A 138 -15.32 14.84 -14.75
CA ALA A 138 -16.35 15.32 -13.83
C ALA A 138 -16.65 14.28 -12.74
N ALA A 139 -16.80 13.00 -13.11
CA ALA A 139 -17.03 11.92 -12.15
C ALA A 139 -15.84 11.71 -11.21
N LEU A 140 -14.60 11.86 -11.70
CA LEU A 140 -13.40 11.78 -10.85
C LEU A 140 -13.35 12.92 -9.82
N ALA A 141 -13.67 14.15 -10.22
CA ALA A 141 -13.70 15.28 -9.31
C ALA A 141 -14.73 15.03 -8.18
N LYS A 142 -15.95 14.62 -8.56
CA LYS A 142 -17.00 14.28 -7.60
C LYS A 142 -16.61 13.10 -6.71
N TYR A 143 -15.94 12.09 -7.27
CA TYR A 143 -15.42 10.96 -6.50
C TYR A 143 -14.41 11.40 -5.44
N ALA A 144 -13.47 12.28 -5.79
CA ALA A 144 -12.47 12.80 -4.86
C ALA A 144 -13.14 13.57 -3.71
N GLU A 145 -14.14 14.41 -3.99
CA GLU A 145 -14.91 15.13 -2.96
C GLU A 145 -15.67 14.18 -2.01
N LEU A 146 -16.18 13.05 -2.52
CA LEU A 146 -16.83 12.04 -1.69
C LEU A 146 -15.82 11.30 -0.81
N CYS A 147 -14.66 10.91 -1.35
CA CYS A 147 -13.61 10.25 -0.58
C CYS A 147 -13.04 11.16 0.52
N ALA A 148 -12.88 12.45 0.25
CA ALA A 148 -12.35 13.42 1.20
C ALA A 148 -13.13 13.48 2.52
N GLN A 149 -14.43 13.16 2.51
CA GLN A 149 -15.27 13.12 3.72
C GLN A 149 -14.86 12.01 4.70
N TYR A 150 -14.10 11.01 4.23
CA TYR A 150 -13.69 9.85 5.00
C TYR A 150 -12.19 9.83 5.28
N GLU A 151 -11.43 10.83 4.83
CA GLU A 151 -9.97 10.83 4.98
C GLU A 151 -9.55 10.83 6.46
N ASP A 152 -10.15 11.68 7.29
CA ASP A 152 -9.78 11.84 8.71
C ASP A 152 -9.96 10.56 9.55
N MET A 153 -10.83 9.63 9.14
CA MET A 153 -11.06 8.38 9.87
C MET A 153 -10.24 7.20 9.34
N ILE A 154 -9.58 7.35 8.18
CA ILE A 154 -8.86 6.27 7.48
C ILE A 154 -7.35 6.57 7.39
N LEU A 155 -6.96 7.84 7.32
CA LEU A 155 -5.60 8.30 7.13
C LEU A 155 -5.03 8.98 8.39
N PRO A 156 -3.74 8.79 8.70
CA PRO A 156 -2.81 7.80 8.11
C PRO A 156 -3.12 6.36 8.56
N SER A 157 -4.12 6.18 9.41
CA SER A 157 -4.47 4.89 9.99
C SER A 157 -5.93 4.86 10.45
N PHE A 158 -6.44 3.67 10.74
CA PHE A 158 -7.77 3.46 11.29
C PHE A 158 -7.89 3.70 12.80
N TRP A 159 -6.99 4.47 13.44
CA TRP A 159 -7.11 4.76 14.88
C TRP A 159 -8.39 5.52 15.22
N ASP A 160 -8.83 6.41 14.31
CA ASP A 160 -10.03 7.22 14.45
C ASP A 160 -11.23 6.61 13.69
N PHE A 161 -11.12 5.34 13.27
CA PHE A 161 -12.21 4.66 12.58
C PHE A 161 -13.39 4.42 13.53
N PRO A 162 -14.62 4.74 13.12
CA PRO A 162 -15.78 4.70 14.00
C PRO A 162 -16.12 3.29 14.49
N ALA A 163 -16.83 3.23 15.63
CA ALA A 163 -17.40 1.99 16.13
C ALA A 163 -18.41 1.42 15.11
N PRO A 164 -18.70 0.10 15.12
CA PRO A 164 -19.51 -0.53 14.07
C PRO A 164 -20.88 0.09 13.77
N HIS A 165 -21.51 0.76 14.74
CA HIS A 165 -22.81 1.42 14.58
C HIS A 165 -22.72 2.86 14.06
N ASP A 166 -21.51 3.44 14.07
CA ASP A 166 -21.21 4.80 13.64
C ASP A 166 -20.48 4.84 12.28
N ILE A 167 -20.23 3.68 11.66
CA ILE A 167 -19.62 3.63 10.33
C ILE A 167 -20.58 4.26 9.31
N PRO A 168 -20.14 5.26 8.52
CA PRO A 168 -20.95 5.85 7.47
C PRO A 168 -21.52 4.79 6.51
N GLU A 169 -22.81 4.89 6.19
CA GLU A 169 -23.52 3.92 5.34
C GLU A 169 -22.81 3.72 3.99
N ASP A 170 -22.24 4.78 3.43
CA ASP A 170 -21.50 4.73 2.16
C ASP A 170 -20.31 3.77 2.20
N LEU A 171 -19.65 3.62 3.36
CA LEU A 171 -18.53 2.69 3.52
C LEU A 171 -18.99 1.23 3.68
N LEU A 172 -20.30 1.01 3.87
CA LEU A 172 -20.90 -0.31 4.09
C LEU A 172 -21.60 -0.88 2.85
N ILE A 173 -21.87 -0.06 1.83
CA ILE A 173 -22.51 -0.51 0.60
C ILE A 173 -21.50 -1.02 -0.44
N PRO A 174 -21.92 -1.91 -1.37
CA PRO A 174 -21.09 -2.29 -2.50
C PRO A 174 -20.66 -1.08 -3.34
N PHE A 175 -19.43 -1.07 -3.83
CA PHE A 175 -18.90 0.05 -4.63
C PHE A 175 -19.77 0.36 -5.86
N GLY A 176 -20.31 -0.68 -6.51
CA GLY A 176 -21.24 -0.53 -7.64
C GLY A 176 -22.53 0.22 -7.29
N ASP A 177 -23.01 0.08 -6.05
CA ASP A 177 -24.20 0.80 -5.57
C ASP A 177 -23.83 2.21 -5.14
N PHE A 178 -22.63 2.41 -4.58
CA PHE A 178 -22.09 3.73 -4.29
C PHE A 178 -21.97 4.60 -5.55
N VAL A 179 -21.37 4.07 -6.62
CA VAL A 179 -21.22 4.87 -7.86
C VAL A 179 -22.56 5.22 -8.50
N LYS A 180 -23.57 4.35 -8.41
CA LYS A 180 -24.95 4.64 -8.84
C LYS A 180 -25.65 5.65 -7.95
N LYS A 181 -25.52 5.52 -6.63
CA LYS A 181 -26.10 6.44 -5.64
C LYS A 181 -25.68 7.88 -5.92
N TYR A 182 -24.42 8.06 -6.35
CA TYR A 182 -23.84 9.38 -6.63
C TYR A 182 -23.74 9.73 -8.11
N ASP A 183 -24.26 8.93 -9.04
CA ASP A 183 -24.19 9.21 -10.48
C ASP A 183 -22.75 9.52 -10.95
N ILE A 184 -21.82 8.62 -10.62
CA ILE A 184 -20.39 8.72 -10.92
C ILE A 184 -19.85 7.47 -11.62
N GLU A 185 -20.70 6.63 -12.20
CA GLU A 185 -20.28 5.40 -12.90
C GLU A 185 -19.23 5.66 -13.99
N ALA A 186 -19.21 6.87 -14.56
CA ALA A 186 -18.21 7.26 -15.54
C ALA A 186 -16.76 7.20 -15.01
N VAL A 187 -16.54 7.20 -13.68
CA VAL A 187 -15.20 7.09 -13.08
C VAL A 187 -14.67 5.64 -13.08
N VAL A 188 -15.55 4.64 -13.20
CA VAL A 188 -15.19 3.23 -12.98
C VAL A 188 -14.06 2.75 -13.90
N PRO A 189 -14.07 3.01 -15.22
CA PRO A 189 -12.97 2.57 -16.10
C PRO A 189 -11.64 3.22 -15.73
N LEU A 190 -11.67 4.48 -15.26
CA LEU A 190 -10.47 5.21 -14.87
C LEU A 190 -9.88 4.67 -13.57
N LEU A 191 -10.72 4.38 -12.56
CA LEU A 191 -10.28 3.76 -11.31
C LEU A 191 -9.65 2.40 -11.59
N PHE A 192 -10.29 1.57 -12.41
CA PHE A 192 -9.74 0.29 -12.82
C PHE A 192 -8.36 0.43 -13.48
N GLN A 193 -8.20 1.38 -14.41
CA GLN A 193 -6.95 1.61 -15.12
C GLN A 193 -5.81 2.15 -14.23
N VAL A 194 -6.10 3.12 -13.36
CA VAL A 194 -5.06 3.88 -12.65
C VAL A 194 -4.64 3.19 -11.36
N THR A 195 -5.59 2.61 -10.65
CA THR A 195 -5.35 2.16 -9.28
C THR A 195 -5.34 0.63 -9.17
N GLY A 196 -5.89 -0.08 -10.16
CA GLY A 196 -6.09 -1.53 -10.08
C GLY A 196 -6.91 -1.95 -8.85
N LEU A 197 -7.67 -1.03 -8.23
CA LEU A 197 -8.44 -1.36 -7.04
C LEU A 197 -9.45 -2.45 -7.39
N GLY A 198 -9.39 -3.56 -6.66
CA GLY A 198 -10.25 -4.71 -6.90
C GLY A 198 -9.80 -5.64 -8.02
N VAL A 199 -8.56 -5.57 -8.53
CA VAL A 199 -7.97 -6.66 -9.34
C VAL A 199 -7.51 -7.84 -8.47
N GLY A 200 -8.42 -8.34 -7.63
CA GLY A 200 -8.33 -9.74 -7.20
C GLY A 200 -8.55 -10.65 -8.41
N ASP A 201 -9.25 -11.76 -8.21
CA ASP A 201 -9.74 -12.54 -9.35
C ASP A 201 -10.63 -11.65 -10.23
N VAL A 202 -10.19 -11.38 -11.47
CA VAL A 202 -10.93 -10.61 -12.48
C VAL A 202 -12.31 -11.20 -12.80
N ARG A 203 -12.57 -12.45 -12.36
CA ARG A 203 -13.86 -13.13 -12.51
C ARG A 203 -14.73 -13.14 -11.25
N SER A 204 -14.19 -12.81 -10.06
CA SER A 204 -14.88 -13.08 -8.79
C SER A 204 -14.71 -12.01 -7.70
N THR A 205 -14.29 -10.78 -8.03
CA THR A 205 -13.99 -9.79 -6.99
C THR A 205 -15.18 -8.92 -6.59
N TRP A 206 -15.52 -8.98 -5.31
CA TRP A 206 -16.26 -7.96 -4.56
C TRP A 206 -15.24 -7.21 -3.69
N TRP A 207 -14.89 -5.96 -4.02
CA TRP A 207 -13.88 -5.20 -3.27
C TRP A 207 -14.39 -3.79 -2.95
N THR A 208 -14.43 -3.43 -1.67
CA THR A 208 -14.89 -2.13 -1.18
C THR A 208 -13.81 -1.34 -0.42
N GLY A 209 -12.73 -1.98 0.03
CA GLY A 209 -11.73 -1.33 0.91
C GLY A 209 -10.74 -0.41 0.18
N GLY A 210 -10.36 -0.75 -1.05
CA GLY A 210 -9.40 0.04 -1.81
C GLY A 210 -10.00 1.27 -2.49
N ALA A 211 -11.31 1.31 -2.70
CA ALA A 211 -12.02 2.43 -3.33
C ALA A 211 -11.69 3.75 -2.61
N TRP A 212 -11.77 3.75 -1.29
CA TRP A 212 -11.68 4.96 -0.47
C TRP A 212 -10.25 5.45 -0.26
N VAL A 213 -9.32 4.51 -0.06
CA VAL A 213 -7.89 4.81 0.10
C VAL A 213 -7.07 3.72 -0.57
N ALA A 214 -6.32 4.10 -1.61
CA ALA A 214 -5.28 3.25 -2.15
C ALA A 214 -4.04 3.36 -1.27
N GLN A 215 -3.62 2.23 -0.69
CA GLN A 215 -2.39 2.13 0.11
C GLN A 215 -1.15 2.15 -0.79
N PHE A 216 -0.92 3.28 -1.45
CA PHE A 216 0.30 3.51 -2.21
C PHE A 216 1.51 3.47 -1.28
N GLN A 217 2.66 3.08 -1.82
CA GLN A 217 3.91 2.99 -1.06
C GLN A 217 4.25 4.24 -0.24
N THR A 218 3.94 5.44 -0.75
CA THR A 218 4.23 6.69 -0.05
C THR A 218 3.31 6.95 1.14
N HIS A 219 2.10 6.39 1.14
CA HIS A 219 1.24 6.36 2.33
C HIS A 219 1.78 5.38 3.39
N LEU A 220 2.39 4.26 2.96
CA LEU A 220 3.06 3.34 3.89
C LEU A 220 4.29 3.98 4.55
N TRP A 221 5.02 4.83 3.82
CA TRP A 221 6.13 5.61 4.37
C TRP A 221 5.65 6.64 5.37
N TRP A 222 4.60 7.39 5.04
CA TRP A 222 3.96 8.31 5.96
C TRP A 222 3.46 7.60 7.24
N TYR A 223 2.81 6.43 7.09
CA TYR A 223 2.38 5.64 8.24
C TYR A 223 3.56 5.23 9.13
N ASN A 224 4.69 4.82 8.54
CA ASN A 224 5.91 4.52 9.29
C ASN A 224 6.43 5.75 10.07
N ASP A 225 6.41 6.94 9.48
CA ASP A 225 6.86 8.17 10.14
C ASP A 225 5.99 8.53 11.36
N VAL A 226 4.72 8.12 11.36
CA VAL A 226 3.82 8.30 12.49
C VAL A 226 3.92 7.16 13.51
N LEU A 227 4.09 5.92 13.06
CA LEU A 227 4.09 4.73 13.91
C LEU A 227 5.43 4.50 14.62
N LEU A 228 6.55 4.61 13.91
CA LEU A 228 7.86 4.21 14.43
C LEU A 228 8.29 4.99 15.69
N PRO A 229 8.09 6.33 15.79
CA PRO A 229 8.41 7.05 17.03
C PRO A 229 7.66 6.48 18.24
N LYS A 230 6.37 6.16 18.08
CA LYS A 230 5.53 5.58 19.14
C LYS A 230 6.00 4.18 19.54
N LEU A 231 6.45 3.37 18.58
CA LEU A 231 6.99 2.04 18.86
C LEU A 231 8.31 2.13 19.63
N VAL A 232 9.18 3.05 19.23
CA VAL A 232 10.50 3.24 19.84
C VAL A 232 10.39 3.76 21.27
N GLU A 233 9.45 4.65 21.57
CA GLU A 233 9.18 5.08 22.95
C GLU A 233 8.80 3.92 23.89
N GLY A 234 8.24 2.84 23.34
CA GLY A 234 7.89 1.63 24.08
C GLY A 234 9.03 0.64 24.30
N LEU A 235 10.20 0.84 23.68
CA LEU A 235 11.38 -0.04 23.74
C LEU A 235 12.42 0.45 24.74
#